data_AF-A0A1X1L019-F1
#
_entry.id   AF-A0A1X1L019-F1
#
_cell.length_a   1.000
_cell.length_b   1.000
_cell.length_c   1.000
_cell.angle_alpha   90.00
_cell.angle_beta   90.00
_cell.angle_gamma   90.00
#
_symmetry.space_group_name_H-M   'P 1'
#
loop_
_entity.id
_entity.type
_entity.pdbx_description
1 polymer ?
#
loop_
_entity_poly.entity_id
_entity_poly.type
_entity_poly.pdbx_seq_one_letter_code
_entity_poly.pdbx_strand_id
1 'polypeptide(L)'
;MKKIVKYSSLAALGLVAAGVLAACSGGAKKEGEAASKKEIIVATNASPKPFNYEENGELTGYEIELVRAIFKDSDKYDVKFEKTEWSGVFAGLDADRYQMAVNNISYTKERAEKYLYAAPTAKNPNVLVVKKDDSSIKSLDDIGGKSTEVVQGTTSAKQLEDYNKQHSDNPTVLNYTRADFQQIMGRLSDGQFDYKIFDKIGVETVIKNQGLDNLKVIELPSDQQPYVYPLLAKGQDELKSFVDKRIQELYKDGTLEKLSKQFFGDTYLPAEADIK
;
A
#
# COMPACT_ATOMS: atom_id res chain seq x y z
N MET A 1 23.18 54.97 -41.74
CA MET A 1 24.36 54.08 -41.70
C MET A 1 24.97 54.12 -40.29
N LYS A 2 25.29 52.94 -39.71
CA LYS A 2 26.28 52.68 -38.63
C LYS A 2 26.14 53.43 -37.29
N LYS A 3 25.77 52.74 -36.19
CA LYS A 3 26.66 52.06 -35.19
C LYS A 3 27.26 53.08 -34.18
N ILE A 4 27.20 52.95 -32.83
CA ILE A 4 27.94 52.05 -31.90
C ILE A 4 27.67 52.65 -30.47
N VAL A 5 27.22 51.90 -29.44
CA VAL A 5 28.03 51.25 -28.34
C VAL A 5 28.73 52.29 -27.41
N LYS A 6 28.88 52.20 -26.07
CA LYS A 6 28.43 51.40 -24.91
C LYS A 6 28.99 52.12 -23.64
N TYR A 7 28.27 51.98 -22.53
CA TYR A 7 28.70 51.85 -21.10
C TYR A 7 29.60 52.86 -20.34
N SER A 8 29.11 53.09 -19.10
CA SER A 8 29.76 52.92 -17.78
C SER A 8 30.60 54.04 -17.16
N SER A 9 30.33 54.26 -15.86
CA SER A 9 31.24 54.56 -14.72
C SER A 9 30.63 55.60 -13.75
N LEU A 10 30.89 55.70 -12.45
CA LEU A 10 31.29 54.83 -11.33
C LEU A 10 31.30 55.76 -10.07
N ALA A 11 30.98 55.22 -8.90
CA ALA A 11 31.44 55.59 -7.54
C ALA A 11 31.23 57.01 -6.89
N ALA A 12 30.70 57.00 -5.66
CA ALA A 12 31.11 57.84 -4.52
C ALA A 12 30.67 57.12 -3.21
N LEU A 13 31.54 56.47 -2.42
CA LEU A 13 32.37 56.97 -1.29
C LEU A 13 31.62 57.68 -0.14
N GLY A 14 31.78 57.17 1.10
CA GLY A 14 31.73 57.99 2.32
C GLY A 14 31.17 57.33 3.59
N LEU A 15 32.07 56.89 4.48
CA LEU A 15 31.82 56.41 5.86
C LEU A 15 31.24 57.49 6.80
N VAL A 16 30.42 57.10 7.78
CA VAL A 16 30.37 57.72 9.12
C VAL A 16 30.27 56.62 10.19
N ALA A 17 31.07 56.80 11.25
CA ALA A 17 31.41 55.84 12.27
C ALA A 17 30.51 55.86 13.52
N ALA A 18 30.50 54.69 14.18
CA ALA A 18 30.59 54.45 15.63
C ALA A 18 29.63 55.16 16.63
N GLY A 19 28.81 54.32 17.27
CA GLY A 19 28.90 54.15 18.73
C GLY A 19 27.69 54.61 19.55
N VAL A 20 26.80 53.67 19.91
CA VAL A 20 25.97 53.76 21.12
C VAL A 20 25.70 52.36 21.70
N LEU A 21 26.38 52.09 22.82
CA LEU A 21 25.94 51.38 24.03
C LEU A 21 25.50 49.90 23.99
N ALA A 22 26.34 49.09 24.63
CA ALA A 22 25.94 47.92 25.38
C ALA A 22 24.90 48.28 26.45
N ALA A 23 23.75 47.61 26.43
CA ALA A 23 22.91 47.28 27.60
C ALA A 23 21.66 46.51 27.14
N CYS A 24 21.66 45.20 27.34
CA CYS A 24 20.54 44.46 27.92
C CYS A 24 20.91 42.97 27.96
N SER A 25 21.56 42.62 29.06
CA SER A 25 21.41 41.32 29.70
C SER A 25 19.93 41.10 30.02
N GLY A 26 19.19 40.56 29.07
CA GLY A 26 17.85 40.03 29.27
C GLY A 26 17.88 38.60 28.78
N GLY A 27 17.78 37.64 29.70
CA GLY A 27 17.65 36.24 29.37
C GLY A 27 16.44 36.04 28.47
N ALA A 28 16.68 35.96 27.16
CA ALA A 28 15.72 35.42 26.24
C ALA A 28 15.55 33.95 26.62
N LYS A 29 14.46 33.64 27.33
CA LYS A 29 13.85 32.32 27.24
C LYS A 29 13.77 32.02 25.75
N LYS A 30 14.55 31.05 25.28
CA LYS A 30 14.20 30.31 24.08
C LYS A 30 12.83 29.71 24.37
N GLU A 31 11.78 30.40 23.95
CA GLU A 31 10.54 29.73 23.62
C GLU A 31 10.95 28.63 22.64
N GLY A 32 10.83 27.39 23.09
CA GLY A 32 11.20 26.23 22.30
C GLY A 32 10.42 26.30 21.01
N GLU A 33 11.15 26.43 19.90
CA GLU A 33 10.62 26.13 18.57
C GLU A 33 10.02 24.73 18.68
N ALA A 34 8.69 24.63 18.69
CA ALA A 34 8.02 23.34 18.72
C ALA A 34 8.57 22.55 17.54
N ALA A 35 9.26 21.44 17.81
CA ALA A 35 9.87 20.64 16.77
C ALA A 35 8.80 20.32 15.73
N SER A 36 9.00 20.76 14.48
CA SER A 36 8.06 20.44 13.41
C SER A 36 8.02 18.93 13.24
N LYS A 37 6.82 18.37 13.22
CA LYS A 37 6.65 16.93 13.01
C LYS A 37 7.18 16.53 11.64
N LYS A 38 7.77 15.34 11.56
CA LYS A 38 8.24 14.77 10.30
C LYS A 38 7.04 14.26 9.51
N GLU A 39 6.86 14.76 8.29
CA GLU A 39 5.83 14.25 7.38
C GLU A 39 6.19 12.83 6.92
N ILE A 40 5.20 11.92 6.97
CA ILE A 40 5.26 10.55 6.49
C ILE A 40 4.25 10.40 5.35
N ILE A 41 4.75 10.17 4.14
CA ILE A 41 3.90 9.95 2.97
C ILE A 41 3.64 8.45 2.80
N VAL A 42 2.37 8.08 2.84
CA VAL A 42 1.85 6.72 2.71
C VAL A 42 1.22 6.56 1.33
N ALA A 43 1.80 5.70 0.50
CA ALA A 43 1.32 5.45 -0.85
C ALA A 43 0.34 4.28 -0.92
N THR A 44 -0.68 4.42 -1.78
CA THR A 44 -1.65 3.38 -2.12
C THR A 44 -2.12 3.57 -3.55
N ASN A 45 -2.64 2.53 -4.21
CA ASN A 45 -3.39 2.67 -5.46
C ASN A 45 -4.91 2.72 -5.25
N ALA A 46 -5.38 2.78 -4.00
CA ALA A 46 -6.79 2.81 -3.63
C ALA A 46 -7.58 1.58 -4.12
N SER A 47 -6.93 0.41 -4.16
CA SER A 47 -7.54 -0.87 -4.47
C SER A 47 -6.81 -2.01 -3.74
N PRO A 48 -7.49 -3.07 -3.27
CA PRO A 48 -8.91 -3.36 -3.44
C PRO A 48 -9.79 -2.86 -2.27
N LYS A 49 -11.08 -2.59 -2.53
CA LYS A 49 -12.10 -2.52 -1.47
C LYS A 49 -12.22 -3.91 -0.82
N PRO A 50 -12.28 -4.04 0.51
CA PRO A 50 -12.41 -2.98 1.53
C PRO A 50 -11.10 -2.56 2.22
N PHE A 51 -9.94 -2.98 1.71
CA PHE A 51 -8.62 -2.63 2.27
C PHE A 51 -8.26 -1.16 2.03
N ASN A 52 -8.34 -0.73 0.76
CA ASN A 52 -8.08 0.64 0.33
C ASN A 52 -9.04 0.98 -0.79
N TYR A 53 -9.75 2.10 -0.67
CA TYR A 53 -10.67 2.61 -1.68
C TYR A 53 -10.94 4.08 -1.42
N GLU A 54 -11.67 4.72 -2.33
CA GLU A 54 -12.17 6.08 -2.13
C GLU A 54 -13.67 6.05 -1.84
N GLU A 55 -14.10 6.87 -0.89
CA GLU A 55 -15.50 7.17 -0.62
C GLU A 55 -15.66 8.69 -0.61
N ASN A 56 -16.59 9.21 -1.42
CA ASN A 56 -16.80 10.66 -1.60
C ASN A 56 -15.53 11.45 -2.00
N GLY A 57 -14.59 10.80 -2.69
CA GLY A 57 -13.32 11.40 -3.12
C GLY A 57 -12.22 11.40 -2.06
N GLU A 58 -12.43 10.77 -0.90
CA GLU A 58 -11.41 10.62 0.14
C GLU A 58 -10.96 9.16 0.29
N LEU A 59 -9.66 8.96 0.51
CA LEU A 59 -9.11 7.63 0.80
C LEU A 59 -9.61 7.12 2.15
N THR A 60 -10.14 5.90 2.14
CA THR A 60 -10.54 5.14 3.32
C THR A 60 -10.35 3.63 3.07
N GLY A 61 -10.84 2.82 3.99
CA GLY A 61 -10.64 1.38 4.04
C GLY A 61 -9.81 0.96 5.23
N TYR A 62 -9.75 -0.36 5.46
CA TYR A 62 -9.12 -0.94 6.64
C TYR A 62 -7.70 -0.41 6.88
N GLU A 63 -6.84 -0.43 5.86
CA GLU A 63 -5.43 -0.05 6.04
C GLU A 63 -5.25 1.46 6.17
N ILE A 64 -6.08 2.26 5.49
CA ILE A 64 -6.05 3.72 5.61
C ILE A 64 -6.45 4.15 7.03
N GLU A 65 -7.56 3.62 7.55
CA GLU A 65 -8.02 3.95 8.91
C GLU A 65 -7.08 3.39 9.98
N LEU A 66 -6.47 2.23 9.74
CA LEU A 66 -5.43 1.69 10.61
C LEU A 66 -4.23 2.63 10.66
N VAL A 67 -3.72 3.07 9.50
CA VAL A 67 -2.59 4.00 9.46
C VAL A 67 -2.95 5.33 10.14
N ARG A 68 -4.16 5.86 9.95
CA ARG A 68 -4.64 7.02 10.73
C ARG A 68 -4.59 6.77 12.24
N ALA A 69 -5.00 5.59 12.70
CA ALA A 69 -4.96 5.22 14.14
C ALA A 69 -3.53 5.01 14.68
N ILE A 70 -2.60 4.54 13.85
CA ILE A 70 -1.18 4.38 14.20
C ILE A 70 -0.57 5.74 14.50
N PHE A 71 -0.79 6.72 13.62
CA PHE A 71 -0.20 8.07 13.72
C PHE A 71 -1.01 9.06 14.55
N LYS A 72 -2.22 8.67 15.00
CA LYS A 72 -3.07 9.51 15.83
C LYS A 72 -2.33 9.98 17.07
N ASP A 73 -2.40 11.29 17.34
CA ASP A 73 -1.78 11.96 18.48
C ASP A 73 -0.24 11.82 18.56
N SER A 74 0.42 11.40 17.48
CA SER A 74 1.89 11.39 17.42
C SER A 74 2.43 12.81 17.58
N ASP A 75 3.38 12.98 18.50
CA ASP A 75 4.14 14.22 18.70
C ASP A 75 5.29 14.38 17.72
N LYS A 76 5.62 13.31 16.97
CA LYS A 76 6.79 13.24 16.08
C LYS A 76 6.45 13.19 14.60
N TYR A 77 5.31 12.62 14.23
CA TYR A 77 4.97 12.35 12.83
C TYR A 77 3.61 12.94 12.46
N ASP A 78 3.51 13.47 11.24
CA ASP A 78 2.24 13.77 10.59
C ASP A 78 2.11 12.89 9.34
N VAL A 79 0.94 12.28 9.15
CA VAL A 79 0.71 11.33 8.06
C VAL A 79 -0.06 11.96 6.92
N LYS A 80 0.40 11.72 5.69
CA LYS A 80 -0.28 12.10 4.45
C LYS A 80 -0.45 10.89 3.55
N PHE A 81 -1.63 10.73 2.99
CA PHE A 81 -1.91 9.66 2.03
C PHE A 81 -1.78 10.19 0.60
N GLU A 82 -1.09 9.45 -0.27
CA GLU A 82 -1.00 9.74 -1.70
C GLU A 82 -1.46 8.55 -2.53
N LYS A 83 -2.49 8.78 -3.36
CA LYS A 83 -2.92 7.83 -4.38
C LYS A 83 -1.96 7.87 -5.57
N THR A 84 -1.50 6.71 -6.01
CA THR A 84 -0.63 6.57 -7.19
C THR A 84 -0.88 5.24 -7.91
N GLU A 85 -0.31 5.06 -9.09
CA GLU A 85 -0.39 3.78 -9.81
C GLU A 85 0.35 2.67 -9.04
N TRP A 86 -0.07 1.42 -9.19
CA TRP A 86 0.52 0.28 -8.46
C TRP A 86 2.05 0.18 -8.61
N SER A 87 2.56 0.33 -9.84
CA SER A 87 4.01 0.36 -10.07
C SER A 87 4.69 1.60 -9.46
N GLY A 88 3.95 2.71 -9.37
CA GLY A 88 4.41 3.96 -8.75
C GLY A 88 4.61 3.85 -7.24
N VAL A 89 3.86 2.98 -6.55
CA VAL A 89 4.02 2.72 -5.11
C VAL A 89 5.45 2.24 -4.81
N PHE A 90 5.89 1.15 -5.45
CA PHE A 90 7.22 0.59 -5.21
C PHE A 90 8.34 1.49 -5.74
N ALA A 91 8.16 2.10 -6.91
CA ALA A 91 9.13 3.05 -7.44
C ALA A 91 9.32 4.27 -6.51
N GLY A 92 8.26 4.71 -5.84
CA GLY A 92 8.33 5.80 -4.87
C GLY A 92 8.95 5.39 -3.54
N LEU A 93 8.79 4.14 -3.09
CA LEU A 93 9.54 3.59 -1.95
C LEU A 93 11.04 3.48 -2.28
N ASP A 94 11.38 2.99 -3.48
CA ASP A 94 12.77 2.85 -3.94
C ASP A 94 13.50 4.21 -4.00
N ALA A 95 12.77 5.28 -4.32
CA ALA A 95 13.30 6.63 -4.47
C ALA A 95 13.18 7.49 -3.19
N ASP A 96 12.78 6.91 -2.05
CA ASP A 96 12.47 7.61 -0.80
C ASP A 96 11.42 8.74 -0.92
N ARG A 97 10.66 8.76 -2.02
CA ARG A 97 9.52 9.67 -2.20
C ARG A 97 8.40 9.34 -1.22
N TYR A 98 8.18 8.05 -0.97
CA TYR A 98 7.21 7.55 0.00
C TYR A 98 7.95 6.83 1.12
N GLN A 99 7.52 7.04 2.35
CA GLN A 99 8.12 6.36 3.51
C GLN A 99 7.37 5.07 3.82
N MET A 100 6.09 4.98 3.44
CA MET A 100 5.24 3.82 3.69
C MET A 100 4.35 3.52 2.50
N ALA A 101 3.87 2.27 2.44
CA ALA A 101 2.83 1.85 1.52
C ALA A 101 1.85 0.88 2.17
N VAL A 102 0.57 1.02 1.83
CA VAL A 102 -0.50 0.08 2.19
C VAL A 102 -1.37 -0.21 0.98
N ASN A 103 -1.61 -1.49 0.71
CA ASN A 103 -2.27 -1.91 -0.52
C ASN A 103 -2.65 -3.40 -0.58
N ASN A 104 -3.04 -4.00 0.56
CA ASN A 104 -3.26 -5.44 0.70
C ASN A 104 -1.99 -6.23 0.30
N ILE A 105 -0.85 -5.82 0.85
CA ILE A 105 0.46 -6.30 0.40
C ILE A 105 0.86 -7.56 1.18
N SER A 106 1.02 -8.68 0.48
CA SER A 106 1.56 -9.92 1.03
C SER A 106 3.08 -9.91 1.11
N TYR A 107 3.62 -10.72 2.01
CA TYR A 107 5.07 -10.97 2.12
C TYR A 107 5.63 -11.75 0.93
N THR A 108 6.78 -11.30 0.41
CA THR A 108 7.67 -12.10 -0.45
C THR A 108 9.13 -11.80 -0.09
N LYS A 109 10.04 -12.74 -0.37
CA LYS A 109 11.48 -12.55 -0.11
C LYS A 109 12.06 -11.40 -0.93
N GLU A 110 11.67 -11.29 -2.19
CA GLU A 110 12.14 -10.26 -3.12
C GLU A 110 11.74 -8.85 -2.66
N ARG A 111 10.54 -8.70 -2.07
CA ARG A 111 10.12 -7.44 -1.47
C ARG A 111 10.88 -7.18 -0.17
N ALA A 112 11.12 -8.19 0.67
CA ALA A 112 11.83 -8.04 1.93
C ALA A 112 13.31 -7.67 1.77
N GLU A 113 13.92 -8.00 0.63
CA GLU A 113 15.28 -7.53 0.29
C GLU A 113 15.35 -6.02 0.04
N LYS A 114 14.23 -5.43 -0.40
CA LYS A 114 14.11 -4.02 -0.80
C LYS A 114 13.42 -3.13 0.23
N TYR A 115 12.45 -3.67 0.96
CA TYR A 115 11.56 -2.91 1.84
C TYR A 115 11.52 -3.53 3.23
N LEU A 116 11.19 -2.69 4.21
CA LEU A 116 10.90 -3.15 5.56
C LEU A 116 9.41 -3.52 5.66
N TYR A 117 9.12 -4.64 6.30
CA TYR A 117 7.75 -5.04 6.63
C TYR A 117 7.43 -4.62 8.06
N ALA A 118 6.32 -3.91 8.27
CA ALA A 118 5.76 -3.75 9.61
C ALA A 118 5.20 -5.10 10.14
N ALA A 119 4.73 -5.12 11.38
CA ALA A 119 3.92 -6.22 11.91
C ALA A 119 2.69 -6.48 11.01
N PRO A 120 2.24 -7.76 10.87
CA PRO A 120 1.07 -8.09 10.07
C PRO A 120 -0.20 -7.48 10.67
N THR A 121 -1.13 -7.08 9.81
CA THR A 121 -2.35 -6.36 10.22
C THR A 121 -3.63 -7.10 9.88
N ALA A 122 -3.63 -8.01 8.90
CA ALA A 122 -4.78 -8.84 8.58
C ALA A 122 -4.35 -10.23 8.11
N LYS A 123 -5.25 -11.21 8.19
CA LYS A 123 -5.12 -12.56 7.64
C LYS A 123 -6.17 -12.77 6.56
N ASN A 124 -5.74 -12.94 5.31
CA ASN A 124 -6.60 -12.95 4.15
C ASN A 124 -6.18 -14.05 3.16
N PRO A 125 -6.77 -15.25 3.23
CA PRO A 125 -6.35 -16.40 2.42
C PRO A 125 -6.65 -16.20 0.93
N ASN A 126 -5.86 -16.87 0.08
CA ASN A 126 -6.11 -16.89 -1.36
C ASN A 126 -7.25 -17.83 -1.72
N VAL A 127 -7.94 -17.51 -2.81
CA VAL A 127 -9.00 -18.29 -3.41
C VAL A 127 -8.87 -18.30 -4.93
N LEU A 128 -9.44 -19.32 -5.55
CA LEU A 128 -9.63 -19.46 -6.98
C LEU A 128 -11.09 -19.16 -7.30
N VAL A 129 -11.33 -18.21 -8.19
CA VAL A 129 -12.66 -17.80 -8.64
C VAL A 129 -12.87 -18.26 -10.06
N VAL A 130 -14.02 -18.86 -10.31
CA VAL A 130 -14.44 -19.36 -11.64
C VAL A 130 -15.94 -19.17 -11.79
N LYS A 131 -16.48 -19.32 -13.00
CA LYS A 131 -17.94 -19.34 -13.19
C LYS A 131 -18.56 -20.59 -12.57
N LYS A 132 -19.78 -20.46 -12.04
CA LYS A 132 -20.53 -21.56 -11.40
C LYS A 132 -20.79 -22.73 -12.35
N ASP A 133 -21.07 -22.42 -13.61
CA ASP A 133 -21.35 -23.39 -14.68
C ASP A 133 -20.09 -24.07 -15.23
N ASP A 134 -18.89 -23.56 -14.91
CA ASP A 134 -17.64 -24.22 -15.29
C ASP A 134 -17.29 -25.34 -14.30
N SER A 135 -17.46 -26.59 -14.72
CA SER A 135 -17.05 -27.78 -13.97
C SER A 135 -15.64 -28.26 -14.31
N SER A 136 -14.93 -27.60 -15.23
CA SER A 136 -13.59 -28.01 -15.67
C SER A 136 -12.47 -27.54 -14.74
N ILE A 137 -12.71 -26.48 -13.95
CA ILE A 137 -11.75 -25.96 -12.98
C ILE A 137 -12.29 -26.17 -11.56
N LYS A 138 -11.60 -27.01 -10.77
CA LYS A 138 -11.94 -27.35 -9.38
C LYS A 138 -10.79 -27.14 -8.41
N SER A 139 -9.55 -27.12 -8.90
CA SER A 139 -8.35 -26.83 -8.12
C SER A 139 -7.36 -26.00 -8.94
N LEU A 140 -6.23 -25.66 -8.33
CA LEU A 140 -5.13 -25.00 -9.02
C LEU A 140 -4.51 -25.89 -10.12
N ASP A 141 -4.63 -27.20 -10.03
CA ASP A 141 -4.04 -28.13 -11.02
C ASP A 141 -4.79 -28.07 -12.36
N ASP A 142 -6.05 -27.63 -12.35
CA ASP A 142 -6.93 -27.60 -13.53
C ASP A 142 -6.77 -26.34 -14.41
N ILE A 143 -5.85 -25.42 -14.07
CA ILE A 143 -5.70 -24.13 -14.77
C ILE A 143 -4.84 -24.21 -16.03
N GLY A 144 -4.18 -25.34 -16.29
CA GLY A 144 -3.37 -25.55 -17.49
C GLY A 144 -4.19 -25.37 -18.76
N GLY A 145 -3.74 -24.51 -19.68
CA GLY A 145 -4.47 -24.14 -20.89
C GLY A 145 -5.64 -23.18 -20.68
N LYS A 146 -5.98 -22.83 -19.43
CA LYS A 146 -7.01 -21.84 -19.08
C LYS A 146 -6.44 -20.44 -19.00
N SER A 147 -7.28 -19.43 -19.17
CA SER A 147 -6.91 -18.03 -19.23
C SER A 147 -7.27 -17.25 -17.96
N THR A 148 -6.45 -16.25 -17.64
CA THR A 148 -6.71 -15.30 -16.54
C THR A 148 -6.15 -13.92 -16.86
N GLU A 149 -6.64 -12.90 -16.16
CA GLU A 149 -6.03 -11.57 -16.14
C GLU A 149 -5.18 -11.36 -14.87
N VAL A 150 -3.95 -10.89 -15.04
CA VAL A 150 -2.99 -10.63 -13.94
C VAL A 150 -2.44 -9.21 -14.00
N VAL A 151 -2.10 -8.66 -12.84
CA VAL A 151 -1.45 -7.34 -12.73
C VAL A 151 0.03 -7.55 -12.41
N GLN A 152 0.89 -6.86 -13.15
CA GLN A 152 2.34 -6.96 -12.99
C GLN A 152 2.78 -6.62 -11.55
N GLY A 153 3.74 -7.37 -11.02
CA GLY A 153 4.29 -7.15 -9.67
C GLY A 153 3.41 -7.62 -8.52
N THR A 154 2.29 -8.28 -8.81
CA THR A 154 1.46 -8.95 -7.79
C THR A 154 1.99 -10.37 -7.49
N THR A 155 1.65 -10.88 -6.31
CA THR A 155 2.01 -12.24 -5.88
C THR A 155 1.34 -13.31 -6.73
N SER A 156 0.08 -13.10 -7.15
CA SER A 156 -0.64 -14.03 -8.04
C SER A 156 0.01 -14.13 -9.43
N ALA A 157 0.47 -13.01 -10.01
CA ALA A 157 1.20 -13.04 -11.28
C ALA A 157 2.48 -13.88 -11.16
N LYS A 158 3.27 -13.63 -10.10
CA LYS A 158 4.50 -14.39 -9.83
C LYS A 158 4.24 -15.88 -9.60
N GLN A 159 3.20 -16.22 -8.84
CA GLN A 159 2.79 -17.60 -8.60
C GLN A 159 2.46 -18.32 -9.91
N LEU A 160 1.71 -17.68 -10.80
CA LEU A 160 1.30 -18.28 -12.07
C LEU A 160 2.44 -18.34 -13.10
N GLU A 161 3.34 -17.37 -13.10
CA GLU A 161 4.60 -17.43 -13.85
C GLU A 161 5.44 -18.64 -13.43
N ASP A 162 5.50 -18.93 -12.13
CA ASP A 162 6.24 -20.09 -11.62
C ASP A 162 5.48 -21.41 -11.86
N TYR A 163 4.14 -21.41 -11.80
CA TYR A 163 3.30 -22.54 -12.25
C TYR A 163 3.61 -22.89 -13.71
N ASN A 164 3.67 -21.90 -14.61
CA ASN A 164 3.96 -22.12 -16.03
C ASN A 164 5.36 -22.68 -16.30
N LYS A 165 6.35 -22.37 -15.46
CA LYS A 165 7.68 -22.99 -15.55
C LYS A 165 7.65 -24.48 -15.18
N GLN A 166 6.76 -24.87 -14.28
CA GLN A 166 6.59 -26.26 -13.84
C GLN A 166 5.70 -27.07 -14.78
N HIS A 167 4.77 -26.42 -15.50
CA HIS A 167 3.80 -27.03 -16.40
C HIS A 167 4.01 -26.55 -17.85
N SER A 168 5.25 -26.62 -18.33
CA SER A 168 5.64 -26.06 -19.64
C SER A 168 4.93 -26.71 -20.83
N ASP A 169 4.39 -27.92 -20.67
CA ASP A 169 3.63 -28.69 -21.65
C ASP A 169 2.16 -28.24 -21.75
N ASN A 170 1.59 -27.67 -20.67
CA ASN A 170 0.24 -27.13 -20.66
C ASN A 170 0.15 -25.88 -19.77
N PRO A 171 0.82 -24.77 -20.14
CA PRO A 171 0.84 -23.56 -19.32
C PRO A 171 -0.54 -22.90 -19.29
N THR A 172 -0.84 -22.17 -18.21
CA THR A 172 -1.98 -21.25 -18.18
C THR A 172 -1.68 -20.00 -19.01
N VAL A 173 -2.71 -19.41 -19.61
CA VAL A 173 -2.63 -18.20 -20.44
C VAL A 173 -2.75 -16.95 -19.56
N LEU A 174 -1.65 -16.21 -19.41
CA LEU A 174 -1.58 -14.99 -18.60
C LEU A 174 -1.78 -13.74 -19.46
N ASN A 175 -2.89 -13.04 -19.24
CA ASN A 175 -3.16 -11.75 -19.86
C ASN A 175 -2.83 -10.61 -18.88
N TYR A 176 -1.74 -9.88 -19.11
CA TYR A 176 -1.38 -8.77 -18.24
C TYR A 176 -2.28 -7.56 -18.49
N THR A 177 -2.81 -6.99 -17.41
CA THR A 177 -3.74 -5.85 -17.43
C THR A 177 -3.29 -4.79 -16.43
N ARG A 178 -3.79 -3.56 -16.63
CA ARG A 178 -3.69 -2.45 -15.66
C ARG A 178 -5.04 -2.14 -15.00
N ALA A 179 -6.07 -2.92 -15.30
CA ALA A 179 -7.39 -2.77 -14.69
C ALA A 179 -7.34 -3.01 -13.18
N ASP A 180 -8.22 -2.35 -12.45
CA ASP A 180 -8.42 -2.63 -11.03
C ASP A 180 -9.09 -4.00 -10.81
N PHE A 181 -9.07 -4.47 -9.56
CA PHE A 181 -9.59 -5.80 -9.24
C PHE A 181 -11.09 -5.95 -9.52
N GLN A 182 -11.88 -4.90 -9.31
CA GLN A 182 -13.32 -4.96 -9.53
C GLN A 182 -13.65 -5.10 -11.02
N GLN A 183 -12.93 -4.39 -11.89
CA GLN A 183 -13.05 -4.53 -13.34
C GLN A 183 -12.66 -5.93 -13.82
N ILE A 184 -11.57 -6.49 -13.29
CA ILE A 184 -11.12 -7.85 -13.62
C ILE A 184 -12.21 -8.87 -13.26
N MET A 185 -12.81 -8.77 -12.06
CA MET A 185 -13.88 -9.67 -11.64
C MET A 185 -15.15 -9.55 -12.49
N GLY A 186 -15.50 -8.35 -12.95
CA GLY A 186 -16.59 -8.14 -13.91
C GLY A 186 -16.32 -8.86 -15.23
N ARG A 187 -15.10 -8.75 -15.77
CA ARG A 187 -14.70 -9.47 -17.00
C ARG A 187 -14.71 -10.99 -16.84
N LEU A 188 -14.35 -11.51 -15.67
CA LEU A 188 -14.51 -12.95 -15.36
C LEU A 188 -15.98 -13.36 -15.40
N SER A 189 -16.86 -12.56 -14.77
CA SER A 189 -18.30 -12.78 -14.77
C SER A 189 -18.87 -12.78 -16.19
N ASP A 190 -18.39 -11.89 -17.06
CA ASP A 190 -18.74 -11.80 -18.48
C ASP A 190 -18.17 -12.95 -19.34
N GLY A 191 -17.30 -13.79 -18.77
CA GLY A 191 -16.68 -14.92 -19.47
C GLY A 191 -15.56 -14.53 -20.43
N GLN A 192 -14.89 -13.40 -20.20
CA GLN A 192 -13.76 -12.97 -21.04
C GLN A 192 -12.48 -13.77 -20.80
N PHE A 193 -12.39 -14.45 -19.65
CA PHE A 193 -11.34 -15.40 -19.29
C PHE A 193 -11.91 -16.41 -18.28
N ASP A 194 -11.15 -17.47 -17.97
CA ASP A 194 -11.68 -18.67 -17.32
C ASP A 194 -11.66 -18.61 -15.78
N TYR A 195 -10.63 -18.00 -15.19
CA TYR A 195 -10.48 -17.97 -13.73
C TYR A 195 -9.77 -16.72 -13.22
N LYS A 196 -9.88 -16.46 -11.92
CA LYS A 196 -9.07 -15.46 -11.21
C LYS A 196 -8.58 -15.99 -9.87
N ILE A 197 -7.29 -15.84 -9.59
CA ILE A 197 -6.75 -16.00 -8.24
C ILE A 197 -6.64 -14.64 -7.58
N PHE A 198 -7.20 -14.52 -6.37
CA PHE A 198 -7.09 -13.34 -5.52
C PHE A 198 -7.41 -13.73 -4.07
N ASP A 199 -7.37 -12.79 -3.16
CA ASP A 199 -7.70 -13.03 -1.76
C ASP A 199 -9.22 -13.02 -1.47
N LYS A 200 -9.61 -13.80 -0.47
CA LYS A 200 -11.00 -14.11 -0.12
C LYS A 200 -11.82 -12.85 0.18
N ILE A 201 -11.29 -11.95 1.02
CA ILE A 201 -12.02 -10.74 1.45
C ILE A 201 -12.31 -9.84 0.23
N GLY A 202 -11.33 -9.61 -0.64
CA GLY A 202 -11.53 -8.82 -1.86
C GLY A 202 -12.55 -9.46 -2.80
N VAL A 203 -12.43 -10.77 -3.04
CA VAL A 203 -13.34 -11.53 -3.90
C VAL A 203 -14.78 -11.46 -3.40
N GLU A 204 -15.02 -11.78 -2.13
CA GLU A 204 -16.36 -11.83 -1.55
C GLU A 204 -16.99 -10.42 -1.52
N THR A 205 -16.18 -9.39 -1.24
CA THR A 205 -16.62 -8.00 -1.29
C THR A 205 -17.07 -7.59 -2.69
N VAL A 206 -16.28 -7.93 -3.72
CA VAL A 206 -16.61 -7.59 -5.11
C VAL A 206 -17.84 -8.36 -5.59
N ILE A 207 -17.91 -9.67 -5.36
CA ILE A 207 -19.06 -10.50 -5.73
C ILE A 207 -20.34 -9.91 -5.12
N LYS A 208 -20.32 -9.61 -3.82
CA LYS A 208 -21.47 -9.03 -3.11
C LYS A 208 -21.87 -7.65 -3.63
N ASN A 209 -20.91 -6.75 -3.81
CA ASN A 209 -21.22 -5.35 -4.16
C ASN A 209 -21.65 -5.18 -5.62
N GLN A 210 -21.15 -6.03 -6.53
CA GLN A 210 -21.48 -5.96 -7.95
C GLN A 210 -22.55 -6.97 -8.39
N GLY A 211 -23.03 -7.84 -7.49
CA GLY A 211 -24.04 -8.85 -7.82
C GLY A 211 -23.53 -9.90 -8.82
N LEU A 212 -22.26 -10.32 -8.69
CA LEU A 212 -21.63 -11.30 -9.59
C LEU A 212 -22.02 -12.74 -9.20
N ASP A 213 -23.32 -13.00 -9.14
CA ASP A 213 -23.90 -14.24 -8.60
C ASP A 213 -23.62 -15.48 -9.46
N ASN A 214 -23.04 -15.30 -10.65
CA ASN A 214 -22.61 -16.39 -11.52
C ASN A 214 -21.19 -16.91 -11.19
N LEU A 215 -20.49 -16.32 -10.22
CA LEU A 215 -19.15 -16.75 -9.80
C LEU A 215 -19.19 -17.65 -8.57
N LYS A 216 -18.27 -18.63 -8.51
CA LYS A 216 -18.00 -19.45 -7.32
C LYS A 216 -16.56 -19.28 -6.86
N VAL A 217 -16.37 -19.47 -5.56
CA VAL A 217 -15.08 -19.32 -4.87
C VAL A 217 -14.63 -20.69 -4.38
N ILE A 218 -13.39 -21.04 -4.70
CA ILE A 218 -12.73 -22.29 -4.31
C ILE A 218 -11.56 -21.90 -3.39
N GLU A 219 -11.48 -22.48 -2.21
CA GLU A 219 -10.38 -22.22 -1.28
C GLU A 219 -9.07 -22.77 -1.81
N LEU A 220 -7.99 -22.00 -1.68
CA LEU A 220 -6.65 -22.45 -2.02
C LEU A 220 -5.83 -22.66 -0.74
N PRO A 221 -4.99 -23.71 -0.69
CA PRO A 221 -4.01 -23.85 0.37
C PRO A 221 -2.98 -22.72 0.31
N SER A 222 -2.32 -22.47 1.44
CA SER A 222 -1.21 -21.52 1.51
C SER A 222 -0.04 -22.13 2.27
N ASP A 223 1.14 -22.07 1.66
CA ASP A 223 2.40 -22.57 2.26
C ASP A 223 2.92 -21.66 3.38
N GLN A 224 2.40 -20.43 3.46
CA GLN A 224 2.73 -19.45 4.49
C GLN A 224 1.45 -18.87 5.10
N GLN A 225 1.56 -18.21 6.26
CA GLN A 225 0.42 -17.46 6.78
C GLN A 225 0.04 -16.36 5.77
N PRO A 226 -1.23 -16.27 5.35
CA PRO A 226 -1.65 -15.32 4.33
C PRO A 226 -1.87 -13.94 4.96
N TYR A 227 -0.80 -13.38 5.51
CA TYR A 227 -0.82 -12.11 6.20
C TYR A 227 -0.62 -10.92 5.24
N VAL A 228 -1.20 -9.80 5.64
CA VAL A 228 -1.16 -8.50 4.97
C VAL A 228 -0.35 -7.53 5.81
N TYR A 229 0.46 -6.70 5.16
CA TYR A 229 1.46 -5.87 5.82
C TYR A 229 1.53 -4.45 5.25
N PRO A 230 1.68 -3.42 6.11
CA PRO A 230 2.30 -2.17 5.72
C PRO A 230 3.77 -2.38 5.35
N LEU A 231 4.21 -1.77 4.25
CA LEU A 231 5.61 -1.71 3.85
C LEU A 231 6.18 -0.34 4.19
N LEU A 232 7.47 -0.29 4.47
CA LEU A 232 8.23 0.93 4.63
C LEU A 232 9.47 0.94 3.72
N ALA A 233 9.87 2.13 3.28
CA ALA A 233 11.11 2.30 2.53
C ALA A 233 12.31 1.83 3.36
N LYS A 234 13.37 1.37 2.67
CA LYS A 234 14.59 0.89 3.34
C LYS A 234 15.23 2.03 4.14
N GLY A 235 15.75 1.73 5.33
CA GLY A 235 16.34 2.73 6.22
C GLY A 235 15.33 3.52 7.07
N GLN A 236 14.03 3.24 6.96
CA GLN A 236 12.99 3.78 7.87
C GLN A 236 12.86 2.96 9.16
N ASP A 237 13.96 2.46 9.72
CA ASP A 237 13.94 1.52 10.86
C ASP A 237 13.30 2.10 12.13
N GLU A 238 13.50 3.39 12.38
CA GLU A 238 12.88 4.09 13.50
C GLU A 238 11.36 4.23 13.31
N LEU A 239 10.92 4.53 12.08
CA LEU A 239 9.51 4.60 11.73
C LEU A 239 8.86 3.22 11.82
N LYS A 240 9.53 2.17 11.34
CA LYS A 240 9.08 0.78 11.47
C LYS A 240 8.88 0.42 12.93
N SER A 241 9.85 0.72 13.79
CA SER A 241 9.76 0.45 15.24
C SER A 241 8.57 1.16 15.89
N PHE A 242 8.31 2.42 15.49
CA PHE A 242 7.12 3.15 15.92
C PHE A 242 5.82 2.47 15.44
N VAL A 243 5.75 2.13 14.15
CA VAL A 243 4.58 1.50 13.54
C VAL A 243 4.27 0.14 14.17
N ASP A 244 5.28 -0.72 14.36
CA ASP A 244 5.12 -2.04 14.97
C ASP A 244 4.57 -1.92 16.40
N LYS A 245 5.16 -1.02 17.20
CA LYS A 245 4.70 -0.76 18.57
C LYS A 245 3.23 -0.32 18.58
N ARG A 246 2.86 0.60 17.69
CA ARG A 246 1.47 1.07 17.58
C ARG A 246 0.52 -0.04 17.13
N ILE A 247 0.90 -0.88 16.18
CA ILE A 247 0.09 -2.04 15.76
C ILE A 247 -0.15 -2.99 16.94
N GLN A 248 0.88 -3.28 17.75
CA GLN A 248 0.74 -4.11 18.95
C GLN A 248 -0.17 -3.48 20.01
N GLU A 249 -0.09 -2.17 20.23
CA GLU A 249 -0.97 -1.45 21.14
C GLU A 249 -2.43 -1.46 20.65
N LEU A 250 -2.66 -1.19 19.36
CA LEU A 250 -3.98 -1.21 18.72
C LEU A 250 -4.59 -2.62 18.64
N TYR A 251 -3.75 -3.65 18.65
CA TYR A 251 -4.23 -5.03 18.83
C TYR A 251 -4.77 -5.23 20.24
N LYS A 252 -3.97 -4.89 21.26
CA LYS A 252 -4.30 -5.12 22.68
C LYS A 252 -5.49 -4.30 23.16
N ASP A 253 -5.67 -3.09 22.64
CA ASP A 253 -6.79 -2.22 23.00
C ASP A 253 -8.09 -2.51 22.21
N GLY A 254 -8.05 -3.46 21.27
CA GLY A 254 -9.20 -3.90 20.47
C GLY A 254 -9.50 -3.02 19.24
N THR A 255 -8.71 -1.98 18.97
CA THR A 255 -8.91 -1.10 17.81
C THR A 255 -8.77 -1.86 16.49
N LEU A 256 -7.78 -2.76 16.36
CA LEU A 256 -7.62 -3.60 15.17
C LEU A 256 -8.85 -4.48 14.93
N GLU A 257 -9.39 -5.09 15.98
CA GLU A 257 -10.58 -5.95 15.86
C GLU A 257 -11.79 -5.14 15.44
N LYS A 258 -11.98 -3.96 16.03
CA LYS A 258 -13.05 -3.03 15.66
C LYS A 258 -12.96 -2.62 14.18
N LEU A 259 -11.77 -2.25 13.71
CA LEU A 259 -11.54 -1.91 12.30
C LEU A 259 -11.79 -3.11 11.39
N SER A 260 -11.32 -4.30 11.77
CA SER A 260 -11.54 -5.54 11.03
C SER A 260 -13.04 -5.82 10.85
N LYS A 261 -13.81 -5.80 11.93
CA LYS A 261 -15.27 -5.98 11.89
C LYS A 261 -15.98 -4.89 11.09
N GLN A 262 -15.55 -3.64 11.22
CA GLN A 262 -16.14 -2.51 10.49
C GLN A 262 -15.99 -2.66 8.98
N PHE A 263 -14.81 -3.05 8.50
CA PHE A 263 -14.50 -3.07 7.06
C PHE A 263 -14.72 -4.44 6.41
N PHE A 264 -14.52 -5.53 7.15
CA PHE A 264 -14.59 -6.90 6.64
C PHE A 264 -15.85 -7.66 7.10
N GLY A 265 -16.57 -7.14 8.09
CA GLY A 265 -17.76 -7.78 8.65
C GLY A 265 -17.49 -8.85 9.71
N ASP A 266 -16.22 -9.23 9.93
CA ASP A 266 -15.78 -10.17 10.96
C ASP A 266 -14.31 -9.91 11.35
N THR A 267 -13.76 -10.71 12.26
CA THR A 267 -12.37 -10.61 12.72
C THR A 267 -11.43 -11.42 11.82
N TYR A 268 -10.60 -10.71 11.06
CA TYR A 268 -9.56 -11.27 10.18
C TYR A 268 -8.16 -10.84 10.61
N LEU A 269 -7.84 -10.97 11.89
CA LEU A 269 -6.55 -10.57 12.43
C LEU A 269 -5.53 -11.73 12.41
N PRO A 270 -4.22 -11.43 12.34
CA PRO A 270 -3.18 -12.40 12.62
C PRO A 270 -3.29 -12.97 14.04
N ALA A 271 -2.67 -14.13 14.27
CA ALA A 271 -2.50 -14.63 15.64
C ALA A 271 -1.63 -13.66 16.44
N GLU A 272 -1.97 -13.42 17.71
CA GLU A 272 -1.25 -12.45 18.57
C GLU A 272 0.27 -12.67 18.58
N ALA A 273 0.71 -13.94 18.63
CA ALA A 273 2.13 -14.32 18.64
C ALA A 273 2.91 -13.92 17.37
N ASP A 274 2.20 -13.61 16.29
CA ASP A 274 2.76 -13.22 14.99
C ASP A 274 2.73 -11.70 14.77
N ILE A 275 2.13 -10.91 15.67
CA ILE A 275 2.04 -9.45 15.56
C ILE A 275 3.31 -8.81 16.13
N LYS A 276 4.39 -8.84 15.35
CA LYS A 276 5.72 -8.34 15.68
C LYS A 276 6.53 -7.95 14.45
#